data_AF-A0A265UTL6-F1
#
_entry.id   AF-A0A265UTL6-F1
#
_cell.length_a   1.000
_cell.length_b   1.000
_cell.length_c   1.000
_cell.angle_alpha   90.00
_cell.angle_beta   90.00
_cell.angle_gamma   90.00
#
_symmetry.space_group_name_H-M   'P 1'
#
loop_
_entity.id
_entity.type
_entity.pdbx_description
1 polymer ?
#
loop_
_entity_poly.entity_id
_entity_poly.type
_entity_poly.pdbx_seq_one_letter_code
_entity_poly.pdbx_strand_id
1 'polypeptide(L)' 'MSEQNRLIAVGALKNGIFWSAVLLLLTYFKNGLINLNYLPLWFVFFALTGAVRKYYLLKRKK' A
#
# COMPACT_ATOMS: atom_id res chain seq x y z
N MET A 1 7.59 -22.22 -1.08
CA MET A 1 7.09 -20.92 -1.60
C MET A 1 8.02 -20.50 -2.73
N SER A 2 7.51 -20.20 -3.94
CA SER A 2 8.39 -19.83 -5.07
C SER A 2 9.12 -18.51 -4.78
N GLU A 3 10.32 -18.36 -5.31
CA GLU A 3 11.16 -17.16 -5.13
C GLU A 3 10.44 -15.89 -5.60
N GLN A 4 9.62 -16.03 -6.65
CA GLN A 4 8.73 -14.99 -7.16
C GLN A 4 7.67 -14.54 -6.13
N ASN A 5 7.06 -15.49 -5.40
CA ASN A 5 6.08 -15.18 -4.35
C ASN A 5 6.74 -14.47 -3.17
N ARG A 6 7.99 -14.81 -2.84
CA ARG A 6 8.76 -14.12 -1.80
C ARG A 6 9.05 -12.66 -2.18
N LEU A 7 9.47 -12.40 -3.42
CA LEU A 7 9.73 -11.04 -3.92
C LEU A 7 8.44 -10.18 -3.96
N ILE A 8 7.32 -10.78 -4.36
CA ILE A 8 6.01 -10.11 -4.37
C ILE A 8 5.59 -9.78 -2.93
N ALA A 9 5.71 -10.73 -1.99
CA ALA A 9 5.37 -10.52 -0.59
C ALA A 9 6.23 -9.42 0.06
N VAL A 10 7.55 -9.45 -0.14
CA VAL A 10 8.46 -8.41 0.37
C VAL A 10 8.14 -7.04 -0.24
N GLY A 11 7.84 -6.99 -1.55
CA GLY A 11 7.45 -5.76 -2.22
C GLY A 11 6.11 -5.21 -1.71
N ALA A 12 5.14 -6.09 -1.44
CA ALA A 12 3.87 -5.70 -0.83
C ALA A 12 4.05 -5.19 0.60
N LEU A 13 4.91 -5.83 1.40
CA LEU A 13 5.23 -5.40 2.76
C LEU A 13 5.92 -4.04 2.80
N LYS A 14 6.94 -3.81 1.96
CA LYS A 14 7.64 -2.52 1.87
C LYS A 14 6.70 -1.40 1.45
N ASN A 15 5.86 -1.63 0.42
CA ASN A 15 4.84 -0.65 0.03
C ASN A 15 3.80 -0.45 1.13
N GLY A 16 3.38 -1.53 1.79
CA GLY A 16 2.53 -1.58 2.98
C GLY A 16 2.99 -0.61 4.06
N ILE A 17 4.25 -0.73 4.46
CA ILE A 17 4.85 0.09 5.51
C ILE A 17 5.01 1.54 5.03
N PHE A 18 5.52 1.76 3.82
CA PHE A 18 5.76 3.10 3.27
C PHE A 18 4.46 3.93 3.20
N TRP A 19 3.42 3.39 2.57
CA TRP A 19 2.15 4.11 2.42
C TRP A 19 1.40 4.27 3.73
N SER A 20 1.55 3.32 4.67
CA SER A 20 1.00 3.46 6.01
C SER A 20 1.66 4.62 6.73
N ALA A 21 3.00 4.75 6.66
CA ALA A 21 3.74 5.85 7.26
C ALA A 21 3.35 7.21 6.64
N VAL A 22 3.23 7.28 5.31
CA VAL A 22 2.79 8.50 4.60
C VAL A 22 1.37 8.91 5.04
N LEU A 23 0.44 7.96 5.12
CA LEU A 23 -0.93 8.25 5.56
C LEU A 23 -0.99 8.66 7.03
N LEU A 24 -0.17 8.06 7.90
CA LEU A 24 -0.04 8.42 9.31
C LEU A 24 0.48 9.86 9.48
N LEU A 25 1.48 10.24 8.68
CA LEU A 25 1.98 11.62 8.63
C LEU A 25 0.89 12.58 8.15
N LEU A 26 0.18 12.24 7.08
CA LEU A 26 -0.90 13.07 6.55
C LEU A 26 -2.05 13.24 7.54
N THR A 27 -2.46 12.19 8.26
CA THR A 27 -3.50 12.31 9.30
C THR A 27 -3.02 13.09 10.51
N TYR A 28 -1.76 12.92 10.93
CA TYR A 28 -1.17 13.69 12.01
C TYR A 28 -1.13 15.19 11.72
N PHE A 29 -0.64 15.61 10.55
CA PHE A 29 -0.60 17.03 10.18
C PHE A 29 -1.99 17.65 9.99
N LYS A 30 -2.98 16.87 9.55
CA LYS A 30 -4.33 17.39 9.29
C LYS A 30 -5.18 17.55 10.56
N ASN A 31 -5.09 16.60 11.50
CA ASN A 31 -5.99 16.55 12.66
C ASN A 31 -5.28 16.71 14.01
N GLY A 32 -3.94 16.77 14.05
CA GLY A 32 -3.14 16.78 15.29
C GLY A 32 -3.16 15.46 16.07
N LEU A 33 -3.96 14.47 15.62
CA LEU A 33 -4.19 13.19 16.25
C LEU A 33 -4.34 12.08 15.20
N ILE A 34 -3.85 10.89 15.54
CA ILE A 34 -4.01 9.68 14.72
C ILE A 34 -5.48 9.24 14.78
N ASN A 35 -6.24 9.56 13.74
CA ASN A 35 -7.65 9.18 13.66
C ASN A 35 -7.80 7.79 13.00
N LEU A 36 -8.16 6.80 13.82
CA LEU A 36 -8.37 5.40 13.39
C LEU A 36 -9.59 5.22 12.48
N ASN A 37 -10.50 6.19 12.36
CA ASN A 37 -11.62 6.12 11.42
C ASN A 37 -11.15 6.15 9.95
N TYR A 38 -9.90 6.56 9.69
CA TYR A 38 -9.32 6.51 8.35
C TYR A 38 -8.74 5.14 7.99
N LEU A 39 -8.62 4.22 8.94
CA LEU A 39 -8.03 2.89 8.72
C LEU A 39 -8.70 2.09 7.57
N PRO A 40 -10.04 2.14 7.36
CA PRO A 40 -10.67 1.57 6.17
C PRO A 40 -10.22 2.25 4.86
N LEU A 41 -10.05 3.57 4.86
CA LEU A 41 -9.51 4.33 3.72
C LEU A 41 -8.10 3.85 3.35
N TRP A 42 -7.32 3.42 4.34
CA TRP A 42 -5.98 2.91 4.13
C TRP A 42 -6.01 1.57 3.39
N PHE A 43 -6.91 0.66 3.79
CA PHE A 43 -7.11 -0.61 3.07
C PHE A 43 -7.55 -0.38 1.63
N VAL A 44 -8.45 0.58 1.38
CA VAL A 44 -8.87 0.95 0.01
C VAL A 44 -7.69 1.48 -0.80
N PHE A 45 -6.87 2.34 -0.21
CA PHE A 45 -5.67 2.86 -0.85
C PHE A 45 -4.65 1.76 -1.19
N PHE A 46 -4.43 0.81 -0.28
CA PHE A 46 -3.58 -0.36 -0.51
C PHE A 46 -4.11 -1.28 -1.60
N ALA A 47 -5.42 -1.55 -1.60
CA ALA A 47 -6.05 -2.35 -2.64
C ALA A 47 -5.90 -1.69 -4.02
N LEU A 48 -6.13 -0.38 -4.11
CA LEU A 48 -5.98 0.40 -5.35
C LEU A 48 -4.54 0.39 -5.85
N THR A 49 -3.56 0.72 -5.01
CA THR A 49 -2.15 0.73 -5.40
C THR A 49 -1.63 -0.67 -5.79
N GLY A 50 -2.07 -1.72 -5.08
CA GLY A 50 -1.81 -3.11 -5.44
C GLY A 50 -2.40 -3.49 -6.80
N ALA A 51 -3.66 -3.11 -7.07
CA ALA A 51 -4.34 -3.35 -8.34
C ALA A 51 -3.67 -2.61 -9.50
N VAL A 52 -3.32 -1.33 -9.32
CA VAL A 52 -2.58 -0.52 -10.31
C VAL A 52 -1.23 -1.17 -10.63
N ARG A 53 -0.47 -1.58 -9.61
CA ARG A 53 0.82 -2.25 -9.83
C ARG A 53 0.66 -3.56 -10.60
N LYS A 54 -0.35 -4.36 -10.28
CA LYS A 54 -0.67 -5.60 -11.00
C LYS A 54 -1.03 -5.31 -12.45
N TYR A 55 -1.83 -4.28 -12.71
CA TYR A 55 -2.20 -3.84 -14.05
C TYR A 55 -0.97 -3.44 -14.89
N TYR A 56 -0.08 -2.61 -14.34
CA TYR A 56 1.16 -2.23 -15.02
C TYR A 56 2.09 -3.43 -15.30
N LEU A 57 2.21 -4.37 -14.34
CA LEU A 57 3.00 -5.59 -14.54
C LEU A 57 2.44 -6.48 -15.65
N LEU A 58 1.12 -6.63 -15.72
CA LEU A 58 0.46 -7.38 -16.80
C LEU A 58 0.62 -6.68 -18.15
N LYS A 59 0.54 -5.34 -18.18
CA LYS A 59 0.67 -4.55 -19.41
C LYS A 59 2.11 -4.54 -19.96
N ARG A 60 3.14 -4.60 -19.10
CA ARG A 60 4.55 -4.71 -19.54
C ARG A 60 4.98 -6.11 -19.99
N LYS A 61 4.19 -7.14 -19.67
CA LYS A 61 4.43 -8.53 -20.12
C LYS A 61 3.79 -8.85 -21.49
N LYS A 62 2.97 -7.94 -22.01
CA LYS A 62 2.25 -8.05 -23.28
C LYS A 62 2.93 -7.17 -24.32
#